data_AF-A0A833WAD6-F1
#
_entry.id   AF-A0A833WAD6-F1
#
_cell.length_a   1.000
_cell.length_b   1.000
_cell.length_c   1.000
_cell.angle_alpha   90.00
_cell.angle_beta   90.00
_cell.angle_gamma   90.00
#
_symmetry.space_group_name_H-M   'P 1'
#
loop_
_entity.id
_entity.type
_entity.pdbx_description
1 polymer ?
#
loop_
_entity_poly.entity_id
_entity_poly.type
_entity_poly.pdbx_seq_one_letter_code
_entity_poly.pdbx_strand_id
1 'polypeptide(L)'
;MEYGETKSPELWYEIMKTAFEHGISFFDNADSYGMGLEEEYTGAAIKMGIQDGTWKREGLVVATKLGMGTKGFHGDPGLNDQGLTRKHITKGLKASLKRMDLEYVDVLYCIRQDPYTPLEGC
;
A
#
# COMPACT_ATOMS: atom_id res chain seq x y z
N MET A 1 12.41 1.56 7.37
CA MET A 1 11.54 1.71 8.55
C MET A 1 11.64 0.42 9.36
N GLU A 2 11.99 0.48 10.65
CA GLU A 2 12.02 -0.71 11.52
C GLU A 2 10.58 -1.14 11.88
N TYR A 3 10.28 -2.43 11.83
CA TYR A 3 8.97 -2.99 12.22
C TYR A 3 9.17 -3.84 13.47
N GLY A 4 8.33 -3.67 14.50
CA GLY A 4 8.49 -4.27 15.83
C GLY A 4 7.26 -4.05 16.72
N GLU A 5 7.31 -4.56 17.97
CA GLU A 5 6.19 -4.68 18.94
C GLU A 5 5.42 -3.39 19.23
N THR A 6 5.97 -2.21 18.90
CA THR A 6 5.33 -0.91 19.08
C THR A 6 4.43 -0.48 17.92
N LYS A 7 4.33 -1.27 16.85
CA LYS A 7 3.50 -0.97 15.67
C LYS A 7 2.35 -1.96 15.57
N SER A 8 1.12 -1.46 15.66
CA SER A 8 -0.10 -2.26 15.56
C SER A 8 -1.13 -1.58 14.64
N PRO A 9 -2.12 -2.33 14.14
CA PRO A 9 -3.27 -1.76 13.41
C PRO A 9 -3.98 -0.64 14.17
N GLU A 10 -4.10 -0.76 15.49
CA GLU A 10 -4.75 0.24 16.35
C GLU A 10 -3.95 1.54 16.38
N LEU A 11 -2.62 1.46 16.49
CA LEU A 11 -1.78 2.66 16.39
C LEU A 11 -1.90 3.33 15.02
N TRP A 12 -1.95 2.52 13.94
CA TRP A 12 -2.15 3.03 12.59
C TRP A 12 -3.49 3.75 12.46
N TYR A 13 -4.54 3.19 13.04
CA TYR A 13 -5.86 3.79 13.10
C TYR A 13 -5.84 5.14 13.83
N GLU A 14 -5.26 5.23 15.02
CA GLU A 14 -5.18 6.49 15.77
C GLU A 14 -4.42 7.59 15.01
N ILE A 15 -3.33 7.23 14.32
CA ILE A 15 -2.57 8.17 13.48
C ILE A 15 -3.42 8.65 12.30
N MET A 16 -4.07 7.73 11.57
CA MET A 16 -4.91 8.06 10.42
C MET A 16 -6.14 8.88 10.82
N LYS A 17 -6.78 8.53 11.94
CA LYS A 17 -7.87 9.29 12.55
C LYS A 17 -7.47 10.71 12.88
N THR A 18 -6.35 10.88 13.58
CA THR A 18 -5.84 12.20 13.93
C THR A 18 -5.62 13.04 12.67
N ALA A 19 -5.04 12.47 11.62
CA ALA A 19 -4.83 13.16 10.35
C ALA A 19 -6.17 13.55 9.68
N PHE A 20 -7.13 12.63 9.66
CA PHE A 20 -8.46 12.84 9.07
C PHE A 20 -9.26 13.93 9.78
N GLU A 21 -9.24 13.96 11.11
CA GLU A 21 -9.89 15.00 11.93
C GLU A 21 -9.31 16.41 11.65
N HIS A 22 -8.08 16.48 11.12
CA HIS A 22 -7.42 17.71 10.69
C HIS A 22 -7.54 17.97 9.17
N GLY A 23 -8.43 17.25 8.48
CA GLY A 23 -8.75 17.47 7.06
C GLY A 23 -7.84 16.73 6.07
N ILE A 24 -7.00 15.80 6.53
CA ILE A 24 -6.15 14.98 5.64
C ILE A 24 -6.91 13.71 5.26
N SER A 25 -7.22 13.55 3.97
CA SER A 25 -7.87 12.34 3.44
C SER A 25 -6.96 11.48 2.57
N PHE A 26 -5.73 11.92 2.28
CA PHE A 26 -4.78 11.22 1.40
C PHE A 26 -3.81 10.34 2.21
N PHE A 27 -3.84 9.04 1.95
CA PHE A 27 -2.98 8.05 2.61
C PHE A 27 -2.19 7.26 1.57
N ASP A 28 -0.87 7.35 1.66
CA ASP A 28 0.07 6.85 0.66
C ASP A 28 0.84 5.63 1.17
N ASN A 29 0.89 4.57 0.37
CA ASN A 29 1.52 3.29 0.68
C ASN A 29 2.50 2.84 -0.41
N ALA A 30 3.20 1.74 -0.21
CA ALA A 30 3.90 1.01 -1.27
C ALA A 30 3.98 -0.48 -0.92
N ASP A 31 4.02 -1.34 -1.95
CA ASP A 31 4.17 -2.79 -1.78
C ASP A 31 5.39 -3.20 -0.94
N SER A 32 6.46 -2.41 -1.01
CA SER A 32 7.73 -2.64 -0.33
C SER A 32 7.80 -2.09 1.08
N TYR A 33 6.88 -1.21 1.47
CA TYR A 33 6.88 -0.63 2.82
C TYR A 33 6.57 -1.74 3.83
N GLY A 34 7.56 -2.00 4.70
CA GLY A 34 7.46 -3.08 5.68
C GLY A 34 7.32 -4.45 5.09
N MET A 35 7.85 -4.66 3.89
CA MET A 35 7.68 -5.91 3.18
C MET A 35 6.18 -6.26 2.99
N GLY A 36 5.32 -5.24 2.86
CA GLY A 36 3.88 -5.34 2.71
C GLY A 36 3.08 -5.10 3.99
N LEU A 37 3.72 -5.11 5.16
CA LEU A 37 3.03 -5.00 6.46
C LEU A 37 2.30 -3.66 6.64
N GLU A 38 2.81 -2.59 6.03
CA GLU A 38 2.18 -1.26 6.11
C GLU A 38 0.81 -1.21 5.41
N GLU A 39 0.68 -1.95 4.29
CA GLU A 39 -0.59 -2.08 3.59
C GLU A 39 -1.60 -2.89 4.43
N GLU A 40 -1.15 -3.90 5.16
CA GLU A 40 -2.01 -4.65 6.10
C GLU A 40 -2.52 -3.76 7.23
N TYR A 41 -1.64 -2.93 7.81
CA TYR A 41 -2.02 -2.00 8.88
C TYR A 41 -2.92 -0.87 8.39
N THR A 42 -2.64 -0.31 7.22
CA THR A 42 -3.51 0.70 6.60
C THR A 42 -4.89 0.12 6.31
N GLY A 43 -4.97 -1.09 5.75
CA GLY A 43 -6.24 -1.75 5.48
C GLY A 43 -7.07 -1.99 6.74
N ALA A 44 -6.43 -2.52 7.79
CA ALA A 44 -7.06 -2.73 9.08
C ALA A 44 -7.55 -1.41 9.72
N ALA A 45 -6.75 -0.35 9.65
CA ALA A 45 -7.13 0.98 10.14
C ALA A 45 -8.33 1.57 9.38
N ILE A 46 -8.33 1.48 8.05
CA ILE A 46 -9.46 1.93 7.22
C ILE A 46 -10.73 1.19 7.64
N LYS A 47 -10.65 -0.13 7.83
CA LYS A 47 -11.76 -0.97 8.27
C LYS A 47 -12.30 -0.57 9.64
N MET A 48 -11.43 -0.27 10.61
CA MET A 48 -11.82 0.22 11.93
C MET A 48 -12.59 1.54 11.83
N GLY A 49 -12.07 2.52 11.07
CA GLY A 49 -12.74 3.81 10.92
C GLY A 49 -14.04 3.77 10.10
N ILE A 50 -14.22 2.77 9.24
CA ILE A 50 -15.52 2.49 8.61
C ILE A 50 -16.50 1.89 9.63
N GLN A 51 -16.03 0.97 10.48
CA GLN A 51 -16.86 0.29 11.48
C GLN A 51 -17.37 1.22 12.58
N ASP A 52 -16.56 2.19 13.02
CA ASP A 52 -16.96 3.16 14.05
C ASP A 52 -17.56 4.46 13.50
N GLY A 53 -17.58 4.62 12.17
CA GLY A 53 -18.20 5.75 11.49
C GLY A 53 -17.33 7.00 11.38
N THR A 54 -16.03 6.92 11.70
CA THR A 54 -15.07 8.03 11.53
C THR A 54 -14.99 8.49 10.07
N TRP A 55 -15.03 7.56 9.11
CA TRP A 55 -15.08 7.87 7.67
C TRP A 55 -15.87 6.85 6.88
N LYS A 56 -16.19 7.22 5.64
CA LYS A 56 -16.61 6.27 4.59
C LYS A 56 -15.44 6.02 3.64
N ARG A 57 -15.42 4.88 2.95
CA ARG A 57 -14.32 4.56 2.01
C ARG A 57 -14.15 5.65 0.95
N GLU A 58 -15.25 6.23 0.47
CA GLU A 58 -15.27 7.29 -0.54
C GLU A 58 -14.76 8.65 0.01
N GLY A 59 -14.65 8.79 1.33
CA GLY A 59 -14.05 9.96 1.97
C GLY A 59 -12.52 9.93 2.02
N LEU A 60 -11.90 8.81 1.63
CA LEU A 60 -10.46 8.61 1.66
C LEU A 60 -9.88 8.51 0.25
N VAL A 61 -8.67 9.03 0.06
CA VAL A 61 -7.85 8.83 -1.13
C VAL A 61 -6.67 7.95 -0.75
N VAL A 62 -6.71 6.69 -1.17
CA VAL A 62 -5.68 5.69 -0.86
C VAL A 62 -4.79 5.49 -2.08
N ALA A 63 -3.50 5.69 -1.92
CA ALA A 63 -2.52 5.43 -2.97
C ALA A 63 -1.61 4.26 -2.59
N THR A 64 -1.18 3.47 -3.57
CA THR A 64 -0.05 2.56 -3.41
C THR A 64 0.91 2.63 -4.60
N LYS A 65 2.15 2.21 -4.37
CA LYS A 65 3.23 2.21 -5.36
C LYS A 65 3.72 0.79 -5.58
N LEU A 66 3.98 0.44 -6.83
CA LEU A 66 4.56 -0.86 -7.22
C LEU A 66 5.94 -0.69 -7.84
N GLY A 67 6.73 -1.75 -7.76
CA GLY A 67 7.97 -1.93 -8.53
C GLY A 67 9.14 -2.49 -7.73
N MET A 68 9.15 -2.33 -6.40
CA MET A 68 10.20 -2.86 -5.54
C MET A 68 9.85 -4.23 -4.95
N GLY A 69 8.56 -4.59 -4.90
CA GLY A 69 8.09 -5.84 -4.34
C GLY A 69 8.26 -5.95 -2.81
N THR A 70 7.50 -6.86 -2.21
CA THR A 70 7.55 -7.09 -0.75
C THR A 70 8.86 -7.73 -0.28
N LYS A 71 9.57 -8.44 -1.16
CA LYS A 71 10.85 -9.10 -0.82
C LYS A 71 12.04 -8.12 -0.77
N GLY A 72 11.86 -6.90 -1.26
CA GLY A 72 12.87 -5.83 -1.22
C GLY A 72 14.24 -6.22 -1.80
N PHE A 73 15.27 -5.46 -1.41
CA PHE A 73 16.67 -5.70 -1.82
C PHE A 73 17.40 -6.77 -0.99
N HIS A 74 16.82 -7.17 0.14
CA HIS A 74 17.45 -8.06 1.11
C HIS A 74 16.88 -9.49 1.07
N GLY A 75 15.81 -9.72 0.32
CA GLY A 75 15.28 -11.06 0.06
C GLY A 75 15.86 -11.70 -1.21
N ASP A 76 15.28 -12.83 -1.58
CA ASP A 76 15.52 -13.51 -2.87
C ASP A 76 14.27 -13.35 -3.77
N PRO A 77 14.12 -12.19 -4.44
CA PRO A 77 12.99 -11.95 -5.32
C PRO A 77 13.08 -12.82 -6.56
N GLY A 78 11.96 -13.46 -6.94
CA GLY A 78 11.88 -14.11 -8.24
C GLY A 78 11.90 -13.08 -9.37
N LEU A 79 12.19 -13.53 -10.59
CA LEU A 79 12.30 -12.67 -11.79
C LEU A 79 11.11 -11.73 -12.04
N ASN A 80 9.90 -12.07 -11.55
CA ASN A 80 8.67 -11.28 -11.73
C ASN A 80 8.15 -10.67 -10.41
N ASP A 81 8.95 -10.70 -9.35
CA ASP A 81 8.58 -10.15 -8.03
C ASP A 81 9.01 -8.67 -7.88
N GLN A 82 9.65 -8.08 -8.90
CA GLN A 82 10.05 -6.66 -8.96
C GLN A 82 9.95 -6.12 -10.41
N GLY A 83 10.20 -4.82 -10.57
CA GLY A 83 10.18 -4.11 -11.86
C GLY A 83 8.78 -3.62 -12.23
N LEU A 84 8.63 -3.04 -13.42
CA LEU A 84 7.36 -2.48 -13.88
C LEU A 84 6.72 -3.28 -15.01
N THR A 85 7.16 -4.52 -15.24
CA THR A 85 6.49 -5.37 -16.23
C THR A 85 4.99 -5.47 -15.93
N ARG A 86 4.14 -5.48 -16.98
CA ARG A 86 2.69 -5.70 -16.83
C ARG A 86 2.32 -6.87 -15.91
N LYS A 87 3.12 -7.94 -15.93
CA LYS A 87 2.96 -9.11 -15.06
C LYS A 87 3.16 -8.75 -13.59
N HIS A 88 4.23 -8.02 -13.27
CA HIS A 88 4.48 -7.54 -11.91
C HIS A 88 3.41 -6.55 -11.47
N ILE A 89 3.06 -5.55 -12.29
CA ILE A 89 2.03 -4.55 -11.94
C ILE A 89 0.70 -5.23 -11.62
N THR A 90 0.22 -6.14 -12.48
CA THR A 90 -1.05 -6.84 -12.28
C THR A 90 -1.04 -7.71 -11.01
N LYS A 91 0.05 -8.46 -10.79
CA LYS A 91 0.18 -9.34 -9.61
C LYS A 91 0.36 -8.53 -8.33
N GLY A 92 1.19 -7.49 -8.39
CA GLY A 92 1.52 -6.57 -7.30
C GLY A 92 0.28 -5.85 -6.82
N LEU A 93 -0.49 -5.24 -7.72
CA LEU A 93 -1.73 -4.56 -7.37
C LEU A 93 -2.72 -5.51 -6.69
N LYS A 94 -2.93 -6.72 -7.24
CA LYS A 94 -3.81 -7.73 -6.62
C LYS A 94 -3.33 -8.10 -5.21
N ALA A 95 -2.02 -8.20 -5.00
CA ALA A 95 -1.46 -8.51 -3.70
C ALA A 95 -1.61 -7.35 -2.71
N SER A 96 -1.38 -6.11 -3.15
CA SER A 96 -1.57 -4.88 -2.36
C SER A 96 -3.03 -4.71 -1.94
N LEU A 97 -3.98 -4.85 -2.88
CA LEU A 97 -5.42 -4.79 -2.59
C LEU A 97 -5.84 -5.86 -1.58
N LYS A 98 -5.30 -7.08 -1.72
CA LYS A 98 -5.56 -8.17 -0.76
C LYS A 98 -5.01 -7.84 0.64
N ARG A 99 -3.80 -7.27 0.74
CA ARG A 99 -3.23 -6.87 2.04
C ARG A 99 -4.06 -5.77 2.71
N MET A 100 -4.50 -4.78 1.94
CA MET A 100 -5.33 -3.69 2.44
C MET A 100 -6.80 -4.08 2.69
N ASP A 101 -7.25 -5.28 2.28
CA ASP A 101 -8.68 -5.66 2.29
C ASP A 101 -9.55 -4.64 1.53
N LEU A 102 -9.05 -4.15 0.37
CA LEU A 102 -9.72 -3.14 -0.46
C LEU A 102 -10.02 -3.68 -1.87
N GLU A 103 -11.11 -3.20 -2.47
CA GLU A 103 -11.45 -3.52 -3.86
C GLU A 103 -10.65 -2.66 -4.87
N TYR A 104 -10.28 -1.44 -4.48
CA TYR A 104 -9.54 -0.51 -5.30
C TYR A 104 -8.67 0.45 -4.46
N VAL A 105 -7.66 1.00 -5.12
CA VAL A 105 -6.92 2.20 -4.68
C VAL A 105 -7.28 3.36 -5.59
N ASP A 106 -7.26 4.57 -5.06
CA ASP A 106 -7.59 5.79 -5.79
C ASP A 106 -6.46 6.20 -6.74
N VAL A 107 -5.22 5.90 -6.36
CA VAL A 107 -4.04 6.13 -7.20
C VAL A 107 -3.08 4.95 -7.14
N LEU A 108 -2.68 4.46 -8.32
CA LEU A 108 -1.59 3.51 -8.45
C LEU A 108 -0.38 4.21 -9.08
N TYR A 109 0.75 4.17 -8.38
CA TYR A 109 2.00 4.72 -8.87
C TYR A 109 3.00 3.63 -9.26
N CYS A 110 3.84 3.96 -10.24
CA CYS A 110 5.13 3.30 -10.40
C CYS A 110 6.12 3.98 -9.43
N ILE A 111 6.73 3.22 -8.52
CA ILE A 111 7.58 3.80 -7.46
C ILE A 111 8.85 4.47 -7.98
N ARG A 112 9.32 4.06 -9.16
CA ARG A 112 10.47 4.60 -9.89
C ARG A 112 10.37 4.19 -11.35
N GLN A 113 11.19 4.79 -12.21
CA GLN A 113 11.37 4.29 -13.57
C GLN A 113 12.04 2.90 -13.58
N ASP A 114 11.65 2.07 -14.56
CA ASP A 114 12.26 0.78 -14.86
C ASP A 114 12.87 0.83 -16.27
N PRO A 115 14.20 0.90 -16.40
CA PRO A 115 14.85 0.99 -17.71
C PRO A 115 14.72 -0.28 -18.56
N TYR A 116 14.26 -1.39 -17.97
CA TYR A 116 14.11 -2.67 -18.66
C TYR A 116 12.67 -2.94 -19.10
N THR A 117 11.72 -2.11 -18.67
CA THR A 117 10.32 -2.19 -19.11
C THR A 117 9.97 -0.94 -19.92
N PRO A 118 9.64 -1.08 -21.23
CA PRO A 118 9.13 0.03 -22.03
C PRO A 118 7.86 0.63 -21.40
N LEU A 119 7.66 1.93 -21.53
CA LEU A 119 6.52 2.63 -20.91
C LEU A 119 5.17 2.07 -21.36
N GLU A 120 5.06 1.66 -22.63
CA GLU A 120 3.87 1.05 -23.22
C GLU A 120 3.62 -0.38 -22.72
N GLY A 121 4.63 -1.00 -22.09
CA GLY A 121 4.59 -2.34 -21.53
C GLY A 121 4.25 -2.40 -20.02
N CYS A 122 4.11 -1.23 -19.38
CA CYS A 122 3.65 -1.08 -18.00
C CYS A 122 2.12 -1.24 -17.91
#